data_AF-A0A1Q3LGQ3-F1
#
_entry.id   AF-A0A1Q3LGQ3-F1
#
_cell.length_a   1.000
_cell.length_b   1.000
_cell.length_c   1.000
_cell.angle_alpha   90.00
_cell.angle_beta   90.00
_cell.angle_gamma   90.00
#
_symmetry.space_group_name_H-M   'P 1'
#
loop_
_entity.id
_entity.type
_entity.pdbx_description
1 polymer ?
#
loop_
_entity_poly.entity_id
_entity_poly.type
_entity_poly.pdbx_seq_one_letter_code
_entity_poly.pdbx_strand_id
1 'polypeptide(L)'
;MIRRLWAASIWHPDAIPLDEWKYRNLKRVLLPIVDVFLIWCGIWAGIQGIPAIDVFFVDWVSDSFSYLFAAAAVLALIGVAFPRLWWVEAGANIVLSGLLASYLGALMLLTLPSIGSRGFVSGLAGVALGVVIWRLSLLGGEWAERRSEGDE
;
A
#
# COMPACT_ATOMS: atom_id res chain seq x y z
N MET A 1 7.70 27.32 6.09
CA MET A 1 7.87 25.87 5.82
C MET A 1 6.52 25.17 5.67
N ILE A 2 5.62 25.26 6.65
CA ILE A 2 4.27 24.67 6.62
C ILE A 2 3.46 25.06 5.36
N ARG A 3 3.47 26.35 4.97
CA ARG A 3 2.78 26.83 3.77
C ARG A 3 3.26 26.19 2.46
N ARG A 4 4.55 25.81 2.38
CA ARG A 4 5.12 25.11 1.21
C ARG A 4 4.73 23.63 1.20
N LEU A 5 4.72 22.99 2.36
CA LEU A 5 4.27 21.60 2.50
C LEU A 5 2.78 21.46 2.20
N TRP A 6 1.95 22.40 2.66
CA TRP A 6 0.52 22.42 2.36
C TRP A 6 0.27 22.59 0.86
N ALA A 7 0.96 23.53 0.20
CA ALA A 7 0.85 23.74 -1.25
C ALA A 7 1.29 22.53 -2.09
N ALA A 8 2.26 21.75 -1.60
CA ALA A 8 2.73 20.54 -2.27
C ALA A 8 1.90 19.29 -1.96
N SER A 9 0.94 19.37 -1.03
CA SER A 9 0.17 18.23 -0.57
C SER A 9 -1.08 17.99 -1.40
N ILE A 10 -1.55 16.74 -1.46
CA ILE A 10 -2.78 16.37 -2.19
C ILE A 10 -4.06 17.04 -1.65
N TRP A 11 -4.01 17.55 -0.41
CA TRP A 11 -5.11 18.27 0.21
C TRP A 11 -5.23 19.72 -0.25
N HIS A 12 -4.21 20.28 -0.92
CA HIS A 12 -4.32 21.62 -1.51
C HIS A 12 -5.47 21.65 -2.53
N PRO A 13 -6.27 22.73 -2.60
CA PRO A 13 -7.40 22.84 -3.53
C PRO A 13 -6.99 22.52 -4.97
N ASP A 14 -5.86 23.08 -5.41
CA ASP A 14 -5.35 22.98 -6.79
C ASP A 14 -4.49 21.73 -7.07
N ALA A 15 -4.35 20.81 -6.11
CA ALA A 15 -3.51 19.62 -6.30
C ALA A 15 -4.15 18.54 -7.18
N ILE A 16 -5.45 18.60 -7.43
CA ILE A 16 -6.18 17.62 -8.26
C ILE A 16 -6.79 18.36 -9.45
N PRO A 17 -6.47 17.96 -10.69
CA PRO A 17 -7.08 18.49 -11.91
C PRO A 17 -8.62 18.38 -11.91
N LEU A 18 -9.31 19.27 -12.63
CA LEU A 18 -10.78 19.34 -12.63
C LEU A 18 -11.44 18.11 -13.31
N ASP A 19 -10.78 17.54 -14.30
CA ASP A 19 -11.12 16.31 -15.00
C ASP A 19 -11.07 15.08 -14.08
N GLU A 20 -10.20 15.09 -13.07
CA GLU A 20 -10.07 14.02 -12.08
C GLU A 20 -10.95 14.21 -10.83
N TRP A 21 -11.80 15.23 -10.80
CA TRP A 21 -12.54 15.61 -9.58
C TRP A 21 -13.40 14.49 -8.99
N LYS A 22 -13.91 13.57 -9.84
CA LYS A 22 -14.63 12.35 -9.42
C LYS A 22 -13.82 11.45 -8.47
N TYR A 23 -12.48 11.48 -8.56
CA TYR A 23 -11.58 10.68 -7.73
C TYR A 23 -11.01 11.47 -6.54
N ARG A 24 -11.46 12.70 -6.29
CA ARG A 24 -10.93 13.55 -5.21
C ARG A 24 -11.02 12.90 -3.83
N ASN A 25 -12.17 12.34 -3.47
CA ASN A 25 -12.36 11.71 -2.16
C ASN A 25 -11.59 10.39 -2.06
N LEU A 26 -11.49 9.66 -3.17
CA LEU A 26 -10.67 8.46 -3.25
C LEU A 26 -9.20 8.78 -2.92
N LYS A 27 -8.61 9.76 -3.62
CA LYS A 27 -7.20 10.15 -3.45
C LYS A 27 -6.92 10.86 -2.12
N ARG A 28 -7.82 11.73 -1.63
CA ARG A 28 -7.58 12.54 -0.40
C ARG A 28 -7.96 11.85 0.91
N VAL A 29 -8.79 10.80 0.86
CA VAL A 29 -9.35 10.18 2.07
C VAL A 29 -9.12 8.68 2.05
N LEU A 30 -9.59 7.96 1.03
CA LEU A 30 -9.54 6.50 1.05
C LEU A 30 -8.10 5.96 0.99
N LEU A 31 -7.28 6.45 0.04
CA LEU A 31 -5.90 5.97 -0.10
C LEU A 31 -5.06 6.24 1.18
N PRO A 32 -5.08 7.45 1.77
CA PRO A 32 -4.40 7.69 3.05
C PRO A 32 -4.91 6.79 4.19
N ILE A 33 -6.23 6.53 4.27
CA ILE A 33 -6.80 5.65 5.30
C ILE A 33 -6.30 4.21 5.12
N VAL A 34 -6.25 3.71 3.88
CA VAL A 34 -5.71 2.39 3.59
C VAL A 34 -4.24 2.31 4.00
N ASP A 35 -3.44 3.32 3.67
CA ASP A 35 -2.03 3.33 4.07
C ASP A 35 -1.85 3.36 5.59
N VAL A 36 -2.62 4.19 6.32
CA VAL A 36 -2.61 4.21 7.79
C VAL A 36 -2.99 2.85 8.38
N PHE A 37 -3.98 2.16 7.79
CA PHE A 37 -4.35 0.82 8.20
C PHE A 37 -3.23 -0.20 7.95
N LEU A 38 -2.55 -0.14 6.81
CA LEU A 38 -1.41 -1.01 6.50
C LEU A 38 -0.22 -0.75 7.44
N ILE A 39 0.06 0.51 7.77
CA ILE A 39 1.09 0.88 8.77
C ILE A 39 0.74 0.22 10.11
N TRP A 40 -0.51 0.37 10.56
CA TRP A 40 -0.99 -0.22 11.80
C TRP A 40 -0.83 -1.75 11.80
N CYS A 41 -1.20 -2.42 10.72
CA CYS A 41 -1.01 -3.86 10.56
C CYS A 41 0.46 -4.28 10.66
N GLY A 42 1.37 -3.57 9.98
CA GLY A 42 2.80 -3.87 10.01
C GLY A 42 3.43 -3.69 11.40
N ILE A 43 3.03 -2.64 12.13
CA ILE A 43 3.48 -2.42 13.52
C ILE A 43 2.96 -3.53 14.43
N TRP A 44 1.68 -3.88 14.34
CA TRP A 44 1.11 -4.95 15.16
C TRP A 44 1.72 -6.31 14.86
N ALA A 45 2.00 -6.59 13.59
CA ALA A 45 2.73 -7.78 13.17
C ALA A 45 4.13 -7.87 13.80
N GLY A 46 4.88 -6.76 13.86
CA GLY A 46 6.20 -6.73 14.49
C GLY A 46 6.15 -6.90 16.03
N ILE A 47 5.03 -6.57 16.67
CA ILE A 47 4.86 -6.72 18.13
C ILE A 47 4.36 -8.12 18.49
N GLN A 48 3.46 -8.69 17.70
CA GLN A 48 2.78 -9.96 18.00
C GLN A 48 3.36 -11.16 17.26
N GLY A 49 4.25 -10.93 16.29
CA GLY A 49 4.70 -11.93 15.34
C GLY A 49 3.67 -12.21 14.24
N ILE A 50 4.10 -12.93 13.21
CA ILE A 50 3.23 -13.39 12.12
C ILE A 50 3.32 -14.91 12.06
N PRO A 51 2.44 -15.65 12.76
CA PRO A 51 2.53 -17.10 12.85
C PRO A 51 2.55 -17.81 11.49
N ALA A 52 1.96 -17.20 10.45
CA ALA A 52 1.98 -17.76 9.11
C ALA A 52 3.36 -17.68 8.42
N ILE A 53 4.16 -16.66 8.74
CA ILE A 53 5.52 -16.46 8.21
C ILE A 53 6.54 -17.19 9.09
N ASP A 54 6.36 -17.18 10.41
CA ASP A 54 7.25 -17.82 11.39
C ASP A 54 7.38 -19.33 11.18
N VAL A 55 6.41 -19.96 10.50
CA VAL A 55 6.48 -21.40 10.15
C VAL A 55 7.53 -21.67 9.06
N PHE A 56 7.79 -20.71 8.18
CA PHE A 56 8.65 -20.88 7.01
C PHE A 56 10.02 -20.20 7.16
N PHE A 57 10.12 -19.23 8.07
CA PHE A 57 11.31 -18.38 8.20
C PHE A 57 11.76 -18.27 9.66
N VAL A 58 13.04 -18.01 9.84
CA VAL A 58 13.63 -17.70 11.16
C VAL A 58 13.21 -16.31 11.63
N ASP A 59 13.13 -16.12 12.96
CA ASP A 59 12.57 -14.94 13.64
C ASP A 59 13.01 -13.60 13.04
N TRP A 60 14.32 -13.43 12.80
CA TRP A 60 14.85 -12.16 12.26
C TRP A 60 14.30 -11.79 10.88
N VAL A 61 13.95 -12.79 10.06
CA VAL A 61 13.33 -12.57 8.74
C VAL A 61 11.88 -12.14 8.91
N SER A 62 11.14 -12.74 9.84
CA SER A 62 9.75 -12.39 10.12
C SER A 62 9.60 -10.99 10.73
N ASP A 63 10.51 -10.63 11.63
CA ASP A 63 10.62 -9.28 12.19
C ASP A 63 10.92 -8.27 11.08
N SER A 64 11.92 -8.57 10.25
CA SER A 64 12.29 -7.73 9.11
C SER A 64 11.13 -7.56 8.13
N PHE A 65 10.36 -8.63 7.88
CA PHE A 65 9.18 -8.61 7.01
C PHE A 65 8.13 -7.63 7.56
N SER A 66 7.85 -7.68 8.85
CA SER A 66 6.87 -6.83 9.52
C SER A 66 7.27 -5.34 9.50
N TYR A 67 8.52 -5.04 9.84
CA TYR A 67 9.02 -3.66 9.82
C TYR A 67 9.17 -3.11 8.40
N LEU A 68 9.57 -3.95 7.42
CA LEU A 68 9.62 -3.55 6.02
C LEU A 68 8.22 -3.26 5.47
N PHE A 69 7.21 -4.04 5.88
CA PHE A 69 5.81 -3.79 5.53
C PHE A 69 5.34 -2.43 6.05
N ALA A 70 5.58 -2.15 7.34
CA ALA A 70 5.23 -0.87 7.94
C ALA A 70 5.95 0.30 7.26
N ALA A 71 7.26 0.16 7.01
CA ALA A 71 8.07 1.18 6.34
C ALA A 71 7.58 1.44 4.90
N ALA A 72 7.27 0.40 4.14
CA ALA A 72 6.72 0.54 2.79
C ALA A 72 5.34 1.23 2.83
N ALA A 73 4.48 0.91 3.79
CA ALA A 73 3.19 1.59 3.96
C ALA A 73 3.35 3.10 4.32
N VAL A 74 4.35 3.45 5.13
CA VAL A 74 4.70 4.86 5.39
C VAL A 74 5.15 5.57 4.11
N LEU A 75 6.00 4.92 3.30
CA LEU A 75 6.45 5.49 2.03
C LEU A 75 5.30 5.64 1.02
N ALA A 76 4.37 4.71 0.99
CA ALA A 76 3.16 4.80 0.18
C ALA A 76 2.28 5.99 0.63
N LEU A 77 2.10 6.19 1.94
CA LEU A 77 1.38 7.33 2.50
C LEU A 77 2.04 8.66 2.13
N ILE A 78 3.37 8.75 2.23
CA ILE A 78 4.13 9.94 1.83
C ILE A 78 3.96 10.19 0.32
N GLY A 79 4.00 9.13 -0.49
CA GLY A 79 3.75 9.19 -1.92
C GLY A 79 2.39 9.81 -2.26
N VAL A 80 1.32 9.31 -1.63
CA VAL A 80 -0.04 9.89 -1.81
C VAL A 80 -0.15 11.30 -1.28
N ALA A 81 0.46 11.57 -0.14
CA ALA A 81 0.41 12.90 0.45
C ALA A 81 1.05 13.94 -0.48
N PHE A 82 2.08 13.57 -1.25
CA PHE A 82 2.84 14.45 -2.12
C PHE A 82 2.90 13.92 -3.57
N PRO A 83 2.01 14.38 -4.47
CA PRO A 83 1.90 13.88 -5.86
C PRO A 83 3.22 13.90 -6.67
N ARG A 84 4.16 14.78 -6.30
CA ARG A 84 5.49 14.87 -6.93
C ARG A 84 6.39 13.65 -6.63
N LEU A 85 6.10 12.91 -5.57
CA LEU A 85 6.83 11.71 -5.14
C LEU A 85 6.19 10.41 -5.67
N TRP A 86 5.54 10.47 -6.84
CA TRP A 86 4.86 9.32 -7.45
C TRP A 86 5.72 8.06 -7.58
N TRP A 87 7.03 8.20 -7.81
CA TRP A 87 7.96 7.07 -7.91
C TRP A 87 8.19 6.38 -6.57
N VAL A 88 8.14 7.14 -5.46
CA VAL A 88 8.17 6.59 -4.09
C VAL A 88 6.90 5.79 -3.84
N GLU A 89 5.74 6.33 -4.23
CA GLU A 89 4.47 5.64 -4.12
C GLU A 89 4.45 4.32 -4.91
N ALA A 90 4.92 4.35 -6.16
CA ALA A 90 5.00 3.18 -7.01
C ALA A 90 5.94 2.12 -6.43
N GLY A 91 7.16 2.51 -6.03
CA GLY A 91 8.13 1.59 -5.43
C GLY A 91 7.60 0.97 -4.13
N ALA A 92 6.97 1.77 -3.27
CA ALA A 92 6.37 1.32 -2.03
C ALA A 92 5.23 0.31 -2.27
N ASN A 93 4.31 0.60 -3.20
CA ASN A 93 3.22 -0.32 -3.52
C ASN A 93 3.72 -1.62 -4.19
N ILE A 94 4.81 -1.59 -4.96
CA ILE A 94 5.44 -2.81 -5.51
C ILE A 94 5.96 -3.69 -4.37
N VAL A 95 6.68 -3.08 -3.41
CA VAL A 95 7.19 -3.81 -2.22
C VAL A 95 6.02 -4.37 -1.40
N LEU A 96 5.00 -3.57 -1.12
CA LEU A 96 3.79 -4.01 -0.39
C LEU A 96 3.09 -5.15 -1.11
N SER A 97 2.97 -5.10 -2.43
CA SER A 97 2.36 -6.17 -3.23
C SER A 97 3.15 -7.46 -3.08
N GLY A 98 4.49 -7.40 -3.15
CA GLY A 98 5.35 -8.56 -2.96
C GLY A 98 5.18 -9.18 -1.58
N LEU A 99 5.22 -8.36 -0.53
CA LEU A 99 5.03 -8.82 0.85
C LEU A 99 3.64 -9.42 1.05
N LEU A 100 2.57 -8.74 0.64
CA LEU A 100 1.19 -9.27 0.73
C LEU A 100 1.02 -10.57 -0.04
N ALA A 101 1.62 -10.70 -1.23
CA ALA A 101 1.57 -11.93 -2.02
C ALA A 101 2.31 -13.08 -1.33
N SER A 102 3.50 -12.82 -0.76
CA SER A 102 4.23 -13.82 0.03
C SER A 102 3.45 -14.26 1.26
N TYR A 103 2.84 -13.33 1.99
CA TYR A 103 2.01 -13.64 3.15
C TYR A 103 0.75 -14.44 2.77
N LEU A 104 0.09 -14.05 1.69
CA LEU A 104 -1.06 -14.79 1.17
C LEU A 104 -0.67 -16.21 0.74
N GLY A 105 0.48 -16.38 0.09
CA GLY A 105 1.03 -17.68 -0.27
C GLY A 105 1.27 -18.56 0.96
N ALA A 106 1.90 -18.01 2.00
CA ALA A 106 2.12 -18.70 3.27
C ALA A 106 0.79 -19.13 3.92
N LEU A 107 -0.21 -18.24 3.97
CA LEU A 107 -1.54 -18.57 4.47
C LEU A 107 -2.22 -19.67 3.67
N MET A 108 -2.16 -19.63 2.34
CA MET A 108 -2.79 -20.63 1.48
C MET A 108 -2.17 -22.01 1.69
N LEU A 109 -0.84 -22.10 1.75
CA LEU A 109 -0.13 -23.35 2.06
C LEU A 109 -0.54 -23.91 3.42
N LEU A 110 -0.73 -23.05 4.42
CA LEU A 110 -1.14 -23.42 5.78
C LEU A 110 -2.65 -23.65 5.95
N THR A 111 -3.47 -23.31 4.95
CA THR A 111 -4.92 -23.47 4.96
C THR A 111 -5.36 -24.78 4.28
N LEU A 112 -4.54 -25.33 3.37
CA LEU A 112 -4.76 -26.64 2.75
C LEU A 112 -5.11 -27.77 3.75
N PRO A 113 -4.55 -27.82 4.98
CA PRO A 113 -4.87 -28.87 5.95
C PRO A 113 -6.15 -28.64 6.77
N SER A 114 -6.67 -27.41 6.87
CA SER A 114 -7.88 -27.12 7.67
C SER A 114 -8.53 -25.79 7.27
N ILE A 115 -9.80 -25.81 6.85
CA ILE A 115 -10.59 -24.61 6.60
C ILE A 115 -11.13 -24.09 7.94
N GLY A 116 -10.44 -23.11 8.51
CA GLY A 116 -10.82 -22.40 9.73
C GLY A 116 -10.66 -20.88 9.58
N SER A 117 -10.39 -20.17 10.68
CA SER A 117 -10.18 -18.70 10.68
C SER A 117 -9.10 -18.23 9.69
N ARG A 118 -8.14 -19.09 9.34
CA ARG A 118 -7.06 -18.81 8.36
C ARG A 118 -7.57 -18.52 6.95
N GLY A 119 -8.63 -19.21 6.51
CA GLY A 119 -9.25 -18.95 5.21
C GLY A 119 -9.84 -17.55 5.12
N PHE A 120 -10.52 -17.10 6.17
CA PHE A 120 -11.04 -15.73 6.26
C PHE A 120 -9.92 -14.68 6.23
N VAL A 121 -8.84 -14.90 7.00
CA VAL A 121 -7.67 -14.00 7.01
C VAL A 121 -7.00 -13.95 5.64
N SER A 122 -6.92 -15.08 4.94
CA SER A 122 -6.38 -15.12 3.57
C SER A 122 -7.24 -14.34 2.57
N GLY A 123 -8.56 -14.39 2.69
CA GLY A 123 -9.48 -13.55 1.90
C GLY A 123 -9.25 -12.06 2.13
N LEU A 124 -9.12 -11.63 3.39
CA LEU A 124 -8.82 -10.23 3.73
C LEU A 124 -7.45 -9.79 3.20
N ALA A 125 -6.42 -10.63 3.31
CA ALA A 125 -5.11 -10.37 2.73
C ALA A 125 -5.16 -10.26 1.20
N GLY A 126 -5.98 -11.09 0.55
CA GLY A 126 -6.25 -11.02 -0.89
C GLY A 126 -6.93 -9.72 -1.31
N VAL A 127 -7.91 -9.24 -0.54
CA VAL A 127 -8.53 -7.92 -0.77
C VAL A 127 -7.51 -6.80 -0.63
N ALA A 128 -6.68 -6.81 0.43
CA ALA A 128 -5.63 -5.82 0.61
C ALA A 128 -4.64 -5.81 -0.56
N LEU A 129 -4.21 -6.99 -1.03
CA LEU A 129 -3.36 -7.13 -2.20
C LEU A 129 -4.03 -6.57 -3.45
N GLY A 130 -5.31 -6.88 -3.68
CA GLY A 130 -6.08 -6.36 -4.80
C GLY A 130 -6.16 -4.82 -4.81
N VAL A 131 -6.34 -4.20 -3.64
CA VAL A 131 -6.34 -2.74 -3.49
C VAL A 131 -4.97 -2.14 -3.84
N VAL A 132 -3.88 -2.73 -3.35
CA VAL A 132 -2.51 -2.24 -3.63
C VAL A 132 -2.17 -2.38 -5.12
N ILE A 133 -2.53 -3.51 -5.75
CA ILE A 133 -2.33 -3.72 -7.19
C ILE A 133 -3.19 -2.74 -8.01
N TRP A 134 -4.46 -2.56 -7.65
CA TRP A 134 -5.33 -1.62 -8.35
C TRP A 134 -4.79 -0.18 -8.28
N ARG A 135 -4.22 0.21 -7.15
CA ARG A 135 -3.57 1.51 -6.97
C ARG A 135 -2.34 1.67 -7.87
N LEU A 136 -1.53 0.63 -8.05
CA LEU A 136 -0.44 0.64 -9.04
C LEU A 136 -0.96 0.86 -10.46
N SER A 137 -2.07 0.24 -10.83
CA SER A 137 -2.71 0.46 -12.13
C SER A 137 -3.21 1.90 -12.30
N LEU A 138 -3.76 2.50 -11.23
CA LEU A 138 -4.20 3.90 -11.23
C LEU A 138 -3.02 4.87 -11.41
N LEU A 139 -1.92 4.66 -10.68
CA LEU A 139 -0.67 5.41 -10.85
C LEU A 139 -0.08 5.25 -12.26
N GLY A 140 -0.13 4.05 -12.82
CA GLY A 140 0.32 3.78 -14.19
C GLY A 140 -0.50 4.53 -15.24
N GLY A 141 -1.82 4.61 -15.05
CA GLY A 141 -2.72 5.41 -15.89
C GLY A 141 -2.37 6.90 -15.86
N GLU A 142 -2.24 7.47 -14.66
CA GLU A 142 -1.86 8.89 -14.49
C GLU A 142 -0.50 9.21 -15.13
N TRP A 143 0.45 8.28 -15.08
CA TRP A 143 1.75 8.46 -15.72
C TRP A 143 1.65 8.45 -17.25
N ALA A 144 0.83 7.56 -17.81
CA ALA A 144 0.62 7.50 -19.25
C ALA A 144 -0.02 8.80 -19.78
N GLU A 145 -1.02 9.33 -19.08
CA GLU A 145 -1.70 10.59 -19.42
C GLU A 145 -0.73 11.79 -19.39
N ARG A 146 0.09 11.93 -18.34
CA ARG A 146 1.10 13.00 -18.24
C ARG A 146 2.16 12.94 -19.34
N ARG A 147 2.42 11.74 -19.88
CA ARG A 147 3.38 11.56 -20.97
C ARG A 147 2.76 11.94 -22.32
N SER A 148 1.51 11.58 -22.57
CA SER A 148 0.81 11.97 -23.80
C SER A 148 0.62 13.48 -23.93
N GLU A 149 0.36 14.18 -22.82
CA GLU A 149 0.21 15.65 -22.83
C GLU A 149 1.54 16.41 -23.02
N GLY A 150 2.68 15.75 -22.78
CA GLY A 150 4.01 16.35 -22.94
C GLY A 150 4.62 16.17 -24.34
N ASP A 151 4.01 15.32 -25.17
CA ASP A 151 4.44 15.03 -26.55
C ASP A 151 3.60 15.81 -27.60
N GLU A 152 2.62 16.63 -27.19
CA GLU A 152 1.86 17.59 -28.01
C GLU A 152 2.41 19.02 -27.91
#